data_AF-A0A1J4V4U1-F1
#
_entry.id   AF-A0A1J4V4U1-F1
#
_cell.length_a   1.000
_cell.length_b   1.000
_cell.length_c   1.000
_cell.angle_alpha   90.00
_cell.angle_beta   90.00
_cell.angle_gamma   90.00
#
_symmetry.space_group_name_H-M   'P 1'
#
loop_
_entity.id
_entity.type
_entity.pdbx_description
1 polymer ?
#
loop_
_entity_poly.entity_id
_entity_poly.type
_entity_poly.pdbx_seq_one_letter_code
_entity_poly.pdbx_strand_id
1 'polypeptide(L)'
;MLAFERLSPEGRELLTPFIEFIMPPPKTDKDDRRKIVEDEKSKFLRQLPDVGKRLLKYCGRSTVFLDVHLLDGDIRASSFENILSAATEVDLFSIPVVHIIPVVGTDADMATRKVAVKYAKIDGRGMCIRIDNSHFKDENLTTHIDAFVNDSGLDIKNVDIVVDLQTVAETVTAASVVEKISRLPQIKVCRSFILTGGSFPRDLSELEVFNVHALPRTDWKLWQGVFQSDKLTRKPLFSDYTIQHPIFYGYIPGASVSASIRYTDEEQWQVFRGRALNYLDKKNGGKRISGYDQYIAHAKELVKQPYYKQAGYSYGDSEINRIASQDEKTGNPQMWLNIGINHHLTLVARQLADFHEKIKQS
;
A
#
# COMPACT_ATOMS: atom_id res chain seq x y z
N MET A 1 5.05 -7.17 1.71
CA MET A 1 4.59 -8.56 1.55
C MET A 1 4.77 -9.42 2.80
N LEU A 2 5.94 -9.42 3.48
CA LEU A 2 6.13 -10.21 4.72
C LEU A 2 5.07 -9.93 5.79
N ALA A 3 4.69 -8.66 5.97
CA ALA A 3 3.62 -8.29 6.89
C ALA A 3 2.28 -9.00 6.64
N PHE A 4 1.91 -9.20 5.36
CA PHE A 4 0.69 -9.91 4.97
C PHE A 4 0.82 -11.43 5.16
N GLU A 5 1.99 -12.00 4.86
CA GLU A 5 2.31 -13.41 5.12
C GLU A 5 2.11 -13.80 6.58
N ARG A 6 2.40 -12.86 7.49
CA ARG A 6 2.30 -13.06 8.95
C ARG A 6 0.92 -12.72 9.55
N LEU A 7 -0.10 -12.49 8.73
CA LEU A 7 -1.47 -12.40 9.22
C LEU A 7 -1.99 -13.79 9.63
N SER A 8 -2.93 -13.81 10.59
CA SER A 8 -3.68 -15.04 10.89
C SER A 8 -4.51 -15.47 9.67
N PRO A 9 -4.89 -16.75 9.55
CA PRO A 9 -5.74 -17.22 8.46
C PRO A 9 -7.00 -16.37 8.27
N GLU A 10 -7.70 -16.05 9.37
CA GLU A 10 -8.92 -15.24 9.37
C GLU A 10 -8.66 -13.82 8.87
N GLY A 11 -7.55 -13.20 9.32
CA GLY A 11 -7.16 -11.87 8.85
C GLY A 11 -6.84 -11.83 7.36
N ARG A 12 -6.34 -12.93 6.79
CA ARG A 12 -6.05 -13.04 5.34
C ARG A 12 -7.31 -13.18 4.49
N GLU A 13 -8.36 -13.79 5.02
CA GLU A 13 -9.64 -13.95 4.30
C GLU A 13 -10.38 -12.61 4.17
N LEU A 14 -10.15 -11.68 5.10
CA LEU A 14 -10.77 -10.36 5.12
C LEU A 14 -10.05 -9.31 4.25
N LEU A 15 -8.87 -9.62 3.72
CA LEU A 15 -8.02 -8.67 3.02
C LEU A 15 -7.55 -9.19 1.67
N THR A 16 -7.68 -8.35 0.64
CA THR A 16 -7.19 -8.65 -0.71
C THR A 16 -5.92 -7.82 -0.97
N PRO A 17 -4.75 -8.45 -1.20
CA PRO A 17 -3.53 -7.70 -1.48
C PRO A 17 -3.63 -6.92 -2.81
N PHE A 18 -3.29 -5.64 -2.74
CA PHE A 18 -3.01 -4.80 -3.90
C PHE A 18 -1.51 -4.54 -3.96
N ILE A 19 -0.84 -5.04 -5.00
CA ILE A 19 0.62 -5.01 -5.11
C ILE A 19 1.03 -4.10 -6.24
N GLU A 20 1.67 -2.99 -5.87
CA GLU A 20 2.38 -2.12 -6.80
C GLU A 20 3.84 -2.58 -6.90
N PHE A 21 4.27 -2.92 -8.12
CA PHE A 21 5.66 -3.22 -8.41
C PHE A 21 6.44 -1.92 -8.62
N ILE A 22 7.53 -1.78 -7.89
CA ILE A 22 8.42 -0.61 -7.93
C ILE A 22 9.82 -1.00 -8.41
N MET A 23 10.54 -0.01 -8.97
CA MET A 23 11.96 -0.15 -9.24
C MET A 23 12.74 -0.32 -7.91
N PRO A 24 13.57 -1.37 -7.78
CA PRO A 24 14.34 -1.60 -6.56
C PRO A 24 15.50 -0.60 -6.50
N PRO A 25 15.97 -0.20 -5.31
CA PRO A 25 17.16 0.65 -5.22
C PRO A 25 18.37 -0.06 -5.86
N PRO A 26 19.30 0.69 -6.49
CA PRO A 26 20.44 0.12 -7.16
C PRO A 26 21.36 -0.56 -6.14
N LYS A 27 22.16 -1.52 -6.58
CA LYS A 27 23.22 -2.09 -5.74
C LYS A 27 24.44 -1.20 -5.89
N THR A 28 24.92 -0.64 -4.78
CA THR A 28 26.14 0.17 -4.76
C THR A 28 27.30 -0.61 -4.16
N ASP A 29 28.52 -0.15 -4.44
CA ASP A 29 29.74 -0.68 -3.85
C ASP A 29 29.73 -0.41 -2.32
N LYS A 30 30.29 -1.35 -1.56
CA LYS A 30 30.28 -1.25 -0.08
C LYS A 30 31.21 -0.13 0.40
N ASP A 31 32.31 0.08 -0.32
CA ASP A 31 33.36 1.04 0.05
C ASP A 31 33.15 2.41 -0.62
N ASP A 32 32.45 2.43 -1.76
CA ASP A 32 32.02 3.67 -2.43
C ASP A 32 30.53 3.62 -2.83
N ARG A 33 29.68 4.23 -2.01
CA ARG A 33 28.23 4.29 -2.25
C ARG A 33 27.83 5.07 -3.52
N ARG A 34 28.76 5.80 -4.16
CA ARG A 34 28.50 6.47 -5.45
C ARG A 34 28.66 5.54 -6.64
N LYS A 35 29.41 4.45 -6.47
CA LYS A 35 29.64 3.46 -7.51
C LYS A 35 28.49 2.46 -7.56
N ILE A 36 27.75 2.46 -8.66
CA ILE A 36 26.68 1.49 -8.93
C ILE A 36 27.33 0.19 -9.47
N VAL A 37 27.06 -0.92 -8.79
CA VAL A 37 27.50 -2.28 -9.14
C VAL A 37 26.43 -3.01 -9.97
N GLU A 38 25.16 -2.70 -9.72
CA GLU A 38 24.02 -3.22 -10.47
C GLU A 38 22.94 -2.13 -10.47
N ASP A 39 22.47 -1.74 -11.66
CA ASP A 39 21.40 -0.77 -11.79
C ASP A 39 20.03 -1.34 -11.37
N GLU A 40 19.05 -0.46 -11.19
CA GLU A 40 17.71 -0.80 -10.70
C GLU A 40 16.99 -1.80 -11.62
N LYS A 41 17.10 -1.60 -12.95
CA LYS A 41 16.44 -2.41 -13.97
C LYS A 41 17.03 -3.81 -14.03
N SER A 42 18.35 -3.94 -14.12
CA SER A 42 19.04 -5.24 -14.09
C SER A 42 18.67 -6.03 -12.82
N LYS A 43 18.65 -5.35 -11.68
CA LYS A 43 18.29 -5.95 -10.39
C LYS A 43 16.82 -6.37 -10.31
N PHE A 44 15.90 -5.63 -10.93
CA PHE A 44 14.49 -5.99 -11.01
C PHE A 44 14.30 -7.22 -11.89
N LEU A 45 14.84 -7.20 -13.12
CA LEU A 45 14.71 -8.29 -14.09
C LEU A 45 15.29 -9.61 -13.56
N ARG A 46 16.40 -9.56 -12.81
CA ARG A 46 16.99 -10.74 -12.15
C ARG A 46 16.07 -11.41 -11.12
N GLN A 47 15.10 -10.68 -10.56
CA GLN A 47 14.15 -11.21 -9.57
C GLN A 47 12.85 -11.72 -10.19
N LEU A 48 12.56 -11.41 -11.46
CA LEU A 48 11.33 -11.82 -12.14
C LEU A 48 11.14 -13.34 -12.20
N PRO A 49 12.17 -14.20 -12.43
CA PRO A 49 11.96 -15.64 -12.54
C PRO A 49 11.28 -16.29 -11.31
N ASP A 50 11.48 -15.74 -10.11
CA ASP A 50 10.89 -16.26 -8.87
C ASP A 50 9.62 -15.50 -8.43
N VAL A 51 9.11 -14.57 -9.25
CA VAL A 51 8.02 -13.68 -8.83
C VAL A 51 6.73 -14.43 -8.52
N GLY A 52 6.34 -15.42 -9.34
CA GLY A 52 5.15 -16.25 -9.09
C GLY A 52 5.23 -17.00 -7.76
N LYS A 53 6.35 -17.68 -7.50
CA LYS A 53 6.60 -18.38 -6.21
C LYS A 53 6.56 -17.43 -5.01
N ARG A 54 7.11 -16.22 -5.16
CA ARG A 54 7.08 -15.20 -4.10
C ARG A 54 5.65 -14.70 -3.85
N LEU A 55 4.88 -14.43 -4.89
CA LEU A 55 3.48 -14.03 -4.77
C LEU A 55 2.68 -15.12 -4.06
N LEU A 56 2.78 -16.38 -4.50
CA LEU A 56 2.11 -17.51 -3.84
C LEU A 56 2.53 -17.65 -2.37
N LYS A 57 3.84 -17.54 -2.07
CA LYS A 57 4.34 -17.63 -0.69
C LYS A 57 3.73 -16.57 0.22
N TYR A 58 3.71 -15.30 -0.22
CA TYR A 58 3.30 -14.20 0.66
C TYR A 58 1.78 -13.98 0.64
N CYS A 59 1.15 -14.04 -0.53
CA CYS A 59 -0.27 -13.77 -0.75
C CYS A 59 -1.16 -15.02 -0.64
N GLY A 60 -0.59 -16.21 -0.64
CA GLY A 60 -1.37 -17.45 -0.64
C GLY A 60 -2.10 -17.61 -1.97
N ARG A 61 -3.26 -18.28 -1.95
CA ARG A 61 -4.10 -18.50 -3.14
C ARG A 61 -5.26 -17.50 -3.26
N SER A 62 -5.32 -16.50 -2.38
CA SER A 62 -6.31 -15.43 -2.46
C SER A 62 -6.10 -14.61 -3.73
N THR A 63 -7.18 -13.96 -4.18
CA THR A 63 -7.15 -12.95 -5.23
C THR A 63 -6.07 -11.90 -4.95
N VAL A 64 -5.34 -11.48 -5.98
CA VAL A 64 -4.34 -10.41 -5.88
C VAL A 64 -4.48 -9.42 -7.02
N PHE A 65 -4.44 -8.12 -6.71
CA PHE A 65 -4.31 -7.08 -7.72
C PHE A 65 -2.84 -6.81 -8.00
N LEU A 66 -2.44 -6.81 -9.27
CA LEU A 66 -1.05 -6.60 -9.70
C LEU A 66 -0.96 -5.35 -10.57
N ASP A 67 -0.24 -4.34 -10.06
CA ASP A 67 -0.03 -3.06 -10.71
C ASP A 67 1.47 -2.86 -11.00
N VAL A 68 1.79 -2.45 -12.23
CA VAL A 68 3.15 -2.19 -12.71
C VAL A 68 3.37 -0.72 -13.10
N HIS A 69 2.43 0.18 -12.78
CA HIS A 69 2.50 1.57 -13.23
C HIS A 69 3.75 2.31 -12.75
N LEU A 70 4.31 1.90 -11.60
CA LEU A 70 5.54 2.46 -11.01
C LEU A 70 6.84 1.87 -11.58
N LEU A 71 6.76 0.98 -12.57
CA LEU A 71 7.94 0.50 -13.32
C LEU A 71 8.29 1.43 -14.49
N ASP A 72 9.57 1.43 -14.86
CA ASP A 72 10.05 2.17 -16.03
C ASP A 72 9.35 1.71 -17.32
N GLY A 73 8.96 2.68 -18.15
CA GLY A 73 8.10 2.43 -19.32
C GLY A 73 8.67 1.45 -20.35
N ASP A 74 10.00 1.38 -20.47
CA ASP A 74 10.70 0.50 -21.41
C ASP A 74 10.72 -0.98 -20.99
N ILE A 75 10.48 -1.29 -19.70
CA ILE A 75 10.35 -2.66 -19.20
C ILE A 75 8.95 -3.00 -18.70
N ARG A 76 8.06 -2.02 -18.56
CA ARG A 76 6.77 -2.16 -17.88
C ARG A 76 5.92 -3.29 -18.46
N ALA A 77 5.67 -3.26 -19.77
CA ALA A 77 4.79 -4.23 -20.43
C ALA A 77 5.37 -5.65 -20.40
N SER A 78 6.66 -5.82 -20.73
CA SER A 78 7.32 -7.13 -20.71
C SER A 78 7.43 -7.69 -19.30
N SER A 79 7.71 -6.86 -18.30
CA SER A 79 7.71 -7.25 -16.90
C SER A 79 6.32 -7.68 -16.43
N PHE A 80 5.27 -6.94 -16.83
CA PHE A 80 3.91 -7.28 -16.46
C PHE A 80 3.48 -8.64 -17.03
N GLU A 81 3.84 -8.90 -18.28
CA GLU A 81 3.56 -10.19 -18.92
C GLU A 81 4.27 -11.34 -18.20
N ASN A 82 5.54 -11.16 -17.81
CA ASN A 82 6.27 -12.16 -17.03
C ASN A 82 5.63 -12.39 -15.65
N ILE A 83 5.24 -11.31 -14.97
CA ILE A 83 4.59 -11.38 -13.65
C ILE A 83 3.26 -12.14 -13.73
N LEU A 84 2.42 -11.80 -14.71
CA LEU A 84 1.12 -12.43 -14.90
C LEU A 84 1.24 -13.89 -15.39
N SER A 85 2.21 -14.20 -16.25
CA SER A 85 2.53 -15.58 -16.65
C SER A 85 2.93 -16.39 -15.44
N ALA A 86 3.92 -15.93 -14.67
CA ALA A 86 4.41 -16.63 -13.49
C ALA A 86 3.33 -16.79 -12.41
N ALA A 87 2.42 -15.83 -12.26
CA ALA A 87 1.25 -15.97 -11.37
C ALA A 87 0.28 -17.05 -11.88
N THR A 88 0.07 -17.13 -13.19
CA THR A 88 -0.78 -18.16 -13.83
C THR A 88 -0.18 -19.55 -13.67
N GLU A 89 1.13 -19.71 -13.86
CA GLU A 89 1.85 -20.99 -13.71
C GLU A 89 1.76 -21.58 -12.29
N VAL A 90 1.60 -20.73 -11.28
CA VAL A 90 1.41 -21.16 -9.88
C VAL A 90 -0.06 -21.17 -9.44
N ASP A 91 -0.99 -21.04 -10.39
CA ASP A 91 -2.45 -21.08 -10.16
C ASP A 91 -2.92 -20.01 -9.15
N LEU A 92 -2.36 -18.81 -9.29
CA LEU A 92 -2.77 -17.63 -8.52
C LEU A 92 -3.84 -16.84 -9.29
N PHE A 93 -4.94 -16.50 -8.63
CA PHE A 93 -5.97 -15.63 -9.20
C PHE A 93 -5.49 -14.16 -9.19
N SER A 94 -4.75 -13.78 -10.24
CA SER A 94 -4.21 -12.44 -10.40
C SER A 94 -5.08 -11.56 -11.30
N ILE A 95 -5.43 -10.37 -10.80
CA ILE A 95 -6.17 -9.36 -11.53
C ILE A 95 -5.19 -8.28 -11.99
N PRO A 96 -4.99 -8.10 -13.30
CA PRO A 96 -4.14 -7.02 -13.81
C PRO A 96 -4.80 -5.66 -13.55
N VAL A 97 -4.02 -4.73 -13.00
CA VAL A 97 -4.43 -3.34 -12.80
C VAL A 97 -3.97 -2.48 -13.98
N VAL A 98 -4.84 -1.57 -14.44
CA VAL A 98 -4.53 -0.59 -15.47
C VAL A 98 -5.03 0.80 -15.09
N HIS A 99 -4.26 1.82 -15.47
CA HIS A 99 -4.73 3.21 -15.46
C HIS A 99 -5.38 3.53 -16.81
N ILE A 100 -6.62 4.02 -16.76
CA ILE A 100 -7.26 4.67 -17.90
C ILE A 100 -6.97 6.15 -17.75
N ILE A 101 -5.84 6.55 -18.32
CA ILE A 101 -5.42 7.95 -18.37
C ILE A 101 -6.23 8.62 -19.49
N PRO A 102 -7.00 9.68 -19.20
CA PRO A 102 -7.81 10.38 -20.20
C PRO A 102 -7.00 11.25 -21.17
N VAL A 103 -5.69 11.40 -20.94
CA VAL A 103 -4.75 12.14 -21.79
C VAL A 103 -3.82 11.13 -22.47
N VAL A 104 -3.56 11.34 -23.77
CA VAL A 104 -2.77 10.50 -24.70
C VAL A 104 -1.78 9.60 -23.95
N GLY A 105 -2.11 8.31 -23.86
CA GLY A 105 -1.23 7.33 -23.24
C GLY A 105 0.06 7.18 -24.04
N THR A 106 1.16 6.88 -23.35
CA THR A 106 2.43 6.56 -24.01
C THR A 106 2.35 5.21 -24.71
N ASP A 107 3.29 4.92 -25.61
CA ASP A 107 3.43 3.59 -26.21
C ASP A 107 3.56 2.49 -25.15
N ALA A 108 4.25 2.80 -24.04
CA ALA A 108 4.38 1.92 -22.89
C ALA A 108 3.02 1.67 -22.21
N ASP A 109 2.16 2.68 -22.08
CA ASP A 109 0.82 2.52 -21.51
C ASP A 109 -0.07 1.65 -22.40
N MET A 110 -0.03 1.87 -23.73
CA MET A 110 -0.77 1.06 -24.69
C MET A 110 -0.30 -0.41 -24.68
N ALA A 111 1.02 -0.65 -24.65
CA ALA A 111 1.57 -1.99 -24.56
C ALA A 111 1.19 -2.69 -23.23
N THR A 112 1.25 -1.96 -22.12
CA THR A 112 0.86 -2.47 -20.80
C THR A 112 -0.62 -2.84 -20.75
N ARG A 113 -1.50 -2.00 -21.30
CA ARG A 113 -2.95 -2.29 -21.41
C ARG A 113 -3.23 -3.52 -22.27
N LYS A 114 -2.52 -3.71 -23.39
CA LYS A 114 -2.66 -4.91 -24.24
C LYS A 114 -2.32 -6.19 -23.45
N VAL A 115 -1.26 -6.18 -22.67
CA VAL A 115 -0.89 -7.28 -21.78
C VAL A 115 -2.00 -7.53 -20.74
N ALA A 116 -2.51 -6.48 -20.09
CA ALA A 116 -3.59 -6.61 -19.12
C ALA A 116 -4.84 -7.27 -19.73
N VAL A 117 -5.30 -6.81 -20.91
CA VAL A 117 -6.47 -7.37 -21.59
C VAL A 117 -6.27 -8.85 -21.94
N LYS A 118 -5.07 -9.24 -22.39
CA LYS A 118 -4.72 -10.64 -22.69
C LYS A 118 -4.97 -11.54 -21.46
N TYR A 119 -4.48 -11.15 -20.29
CA TYR A 119 -4.61 -11.95 -19.07
C TYR A 119 -5.97 -11.80 -18.39
N ALA A 120 -6.66 -10.67 -18.56
CA ALA A 120 -7.99 -10.45 -18.02
C ALA A 120 -9.03 -11.45 -18.55
N LYS A 121 -8.81 -11.96 -19.77
CA LYS A 121 -9.68 -12.94 -20.43
C LYS A 121 -9.42 -14.39 -20.00
N ILE A 122 -8.31 -14.66 -19.32
CA ILE A 122 -7.97 -16.01 -18.84
C ILE A 122 -8.86 -16.32 -17.64
N ASP A 123 -9.56 -17.46 -17.68
CA ASP A 123 -10.37 -18.02 -16.58
C ASP A 123 -11.34 -17.03 -15.91
N GLY A 124 -11.85 -16.04 -16.65
CA GLY A 124 -12.76 -15.03 -16.11
C GLY A 124 -12.13 -14.10 -15.07
N ARG A 125 -10.79 -13.97 -15.02
CA ARG A 125 -10.08 -13.14 -14.05
C ARG A 125 -10.50 -11.68 -14.07
N GLY A 126 -10.85 -11.15 -15.24
CA GLY A 126 -11.22 -9.75 -15.38
C GLY A 126 -10.02 -8.81 -15.17
N MET A 127 -10.29 -7.53 -14.96
CA MET A 127 -9.25 -6.51 -14.76
C MET A 127 -9.67 -5.48 -13.72
N CYS A 128 -8.71 -4.73 -13.21
CA CYS A 128 -8.96 -3.59 -12.34
C CYS A 128 -8.61 -2.29 -13.06
N ILE A 129 -9.56 -1.37 -13.15
CA ILE A 129 -9.36 0.00 -13.62
C ILE A 129 -9.08 0.88 -12.41
N ARG A 130 -7.90 1.51 -12.36
CA ARG A 130 -7.54 2.50 -11.35
C ARG A 130 -7.77 3.91 -11.87
N ILE A 131 -8.53 4.70 -11.12
CA ILE A 131 -8.94 6.07 -11.43
C ILE A 131 -8.35 6.99 -10.36
N ASP A 132 -7.30 7.72 -10.73
CA ASP A 132 -6.71 8.73 -9.84
C ASP A 132 -7.64 9.93 -9.66
N ASN A 133 -7.53 10.61 -8.52
CA ASN A 133 -8.32 11.80 -8.19
C ASN A 133 -8.25 12.91 -9.27
N SER A 134 -7.12 13.02 -9.96
CA SER A 134 -6.91 13.99 -11.04
C SER A 134 -7.78 13.70 -12.27
N HIS A 135 -8.16 12.44 -12.52
CA HIS A 135 -8.94 12.04 -13.69
C HIS A 135 -10.38 12.54 -13.64
N PHE A 136 -10.93 12.86 -12.46
CA PHE A 136 -12.27 13.46 -12.34
C PHE A 136 -12.39 14.87 -12.93
N LYS A 137 -11.27 15.49 -13.30
CA LYS A 137 -11.23 16.74 -14.07
C LYS A 137 -11.62 16.55 -15.53
N ASP A 138 -11.51 15.33 -16.05
CA ASP A 138 -11.98 15.01 -17.41
C ASP A 138 -13.49 14.79 -17.40
N GLU A 139 -14.20 15.56 -18.22
CA GLU A 139 -15.64 15.43 -18.41
C GLU A 139 -16.02 14.14 -19.17
N ASN A 140 -15.09 13.59 -19.96
CA ASN A 140 -15.28 12.38 -20.76
C ASN A 140 -14.84 11.08 -20.07
N LEU A 141 -14.46 11.14 -18.79
CA LEU A 141 -13.94 9.98 -18.04
C LEU A 141 -14.86 8.75 -18.15
N THR A 142 -16.18 8.95 -18.00
CA THR A 142 -17.18 7.87 -18.13
C THR A 142 -17.13 7.23 -19.52
N THR A 143 -17.07 8.03 -20.58
CA THR A 143 -16.98 7.54 -21.96
C THR A 143 -15.67 6.78 -22.20
N HIS A 144 -14.55 7.26 -21.63
CA HIS A 144 -13.26 6.58 -21.74
C HIS A 144 -13.27 5.20 -21.08
N ILE A 145 -13.94 5.05 -19.93
CA ILE A 145 -14.09 3.77 -19.25
C ILE A 145 -14.94 2.81 -20.12
N ASP A 146 -16.11 3.27 -20.59
CA ASP A 146 -17.01 2.43 -21.39
C ASP A 146 -16.37 2.00 -22.70
N ALA A 147 -15.72 2.92 -23.42
CA ALA A 147 -14.99 2.62 -24.65
C ALA A 147 -13.89 1.59 -24.39
N PHE A 148 -13.06 1.79 -23.36
CA PHE A 148 -11.99 0.85 -23.04
C PHE A 148 -12.49 -0.55 -22.69
N VAL A 149 -13.57 -0.66 -21.91
CA VAL A 149 -14.16 -1.97 -21.55
C VAL A 149 -14.73 -2.67 -22.80
N ASN A 150 -15.45 -1.93 -23.65
CA ASN A 150 -16.03 -2.44 -24.89
C ASN A 150 -14.95 -2.88 -25.89
N ASP A 151 -13.95 -2.03 -26.14
CA ASP A 151 -12.83 -2.31 -27.06
C ASP A 151 -11.97 -3.48 -26.57
N SER A 152 -11.88 -3.66 -25.24
CA SER A 152 -11.21 -4.81 -24.64
C SER A 152 -12.03 -6.09 -24.76
N GLY A 153 -13.31 -6.01 -25.13
CA GLY A 153 -14.23 -7.16 -25.19
C GLY A 153 -14.47 -7.79 -23.82
N LEU A 154 -14.62 -6.97 -22.79
CA LEU A 154 -14.91 -7.40 -21.41
C LEU A 154 -16.32 -6.98 -21.00
N ASP A 155 -16.92 -7.74 -20.09
CA ASP A 155 -18.13 -7.33 -19.38
C ASP A 155 -17.72 -6.48 -18.17
N ILE A 156 -18.35 -5.30 -18.00
CA ILE A 156 -18.14 -4.43 -16.84
C ILE A 156 -18.34 -5.19 -15.51
N LYS A 157 -19.20 -6.21 -15.47
CA LYS A 157 -19.41 -7.07 -14.29
C LYS A 157 -18.19 -7.90 -13.89
N ASN A 158 -17.19 -8.02 -14.75
CA ASN A 158 -15.90 -8.66 -14.49
C ASN A 158 -14.78 -7.64 -14.24
N VAL A 159 -15.10 -6.35 -14.18
CA VAL A 159 -14.12 -5.28 -13.98
C VAL A 159 -14.22 -4.74 -12.56
N ASP A 160 -13.11 -4.61 -11.86
CA ASP A 160 -13.02 -3.86 -10.60
C ASP A 160 -12.68 -2.41 -10.90
N ILE A 161 -13.23 -1.49 -10.10
CA ILE A 161 -12.91 -0.07 -10.20
C ILE A 161 -12.36 0.38 -8.85
N VAL A 162 -11.11 0.86 -8.88
CA VAL A 162 -10.46 1.54 -7.76
C VAL A 162 -10.50 3.04 -8.04
N VAL A 163 -11.16 3.78 -7.16
CA VAL A 163 -11.02 5.24 -7.10
C VAL A 163 -9.91 5.56 -6.11
N ASP A 164 -8.81 6.11 -6.61
CA ASP A 164 -7.61 6.39 -5.82
C ASP A 164 -7.47 7.89 -5.56
N LEU A 165 -7.72 8.26 -4.31
CA LEU A 165 -7.56 9.64 -3.84
C LEU A 165 -6.09 10.03 -3.64
N GLN A 166 -5.18 9.04 -3.65
CA GLN A 166 -3.78 9.20 -3.28
C GLN A 166 -3.68 9.83 -1.88
N THR A 167 -3.16 11.05 -1.79
CA THR A 167 -3.05 11.80 -0.53
C THR A 167 -4.38 12.42 -0.14
N VAL A 168 -4.88 12.03 1.04
CA VAL A 168 -6.08 12.60 1.66
C VAL A 168 -5.68 13.68 2.65
N ALA A 169 -5.92 14.94 2.30
CA ALA A 169 -5.76 16.07 3.21
C ALA A 169 -7.01 16.27 4.09
N GLU A 170 -6.86 16.92 5.25
CA GLU A 170 -7.97 17.22 6.17
C GLU A 170 -9.08 18.09 5.54
N THR A 171 -8.75 18.84 4.49
CA THR A 171 -9.71 19.67 3.75
C THR A 171 -10.63 18.86 2.82
N VAL A 172 -10.33 17.58 2.56
CA VAL A 172 -11.13 16.72 1.69
C VAL A 172 -12.34 16.21 2.46
N THR A 173 -13.55 16.50 1.97
CA THR A 173 -14.79 16.09 2.64
C THR A 173 -15.44 14.88 1.96
N ALA A 174 -16.13 14.05 2.73
CA ALA A 174 -16.90 12.93 2.20
C ALA A 174 -17.91 13.36 1.13
N ALA A 175 -18.59 14.50 1.32
CA ALA A 175 -19.53 15.05 0.36
C ALA A 175 -18.88 15.33 -1.02
N SER A 176 -17.69 15.94 -1.03
CA SER A 176 -16.95 16.21 -2.27
C SER A 176 -16.50 14.94 -3.00
N VAL A 177 -16.17 13.88 -2.25
CA VAL A 177 -15.78 12.58 -2.82
C VAL A 177 -17.00 11.85 -3.37
N VAL A 178 -18.12 11.87 -2.64
CA VAL A 178 -19.42 11.34 -3.07
C VAL A 178 -19.89 11.99 -4.37
N GLU A 179 -19.77 13.31 -4.51
CA GLU A 179 -20.13 14.03 -5.72
C GLU A 179 -19.33 13.54 -6.94
N LYS A 180 -18.01 13.39 -6.79
CA LYS A 180 -17.13 12.84 -7.85
C LYS A 180 -17.54 11.42 -8.24
N ILE A 181 -17.69 10.54 -7.26
CA ILE A 181 -18.04 9.11 -7.46
C ILE A 181 -19.41 8.98 -8.13
N SER A 182 -20.37 9.84 -7.78
CA SER A 182 -21.73 9.80 -8.33
C SER A 182 -21.80 10.04 -9.84
N ARG A 183 -20.73 10.61 -10.43
CA ARG A 183 -20.59 10.82 -11.88
C ARG A 183 -20.21 9.54 -12.64
N LEU A 184 -19.83 8.46 -11.95
CA LEU A 184 -19.37 7.20 -12.54
C LEU A 184 -20.49 6.13 -12.47
N PRO A 185 -21.38 6.03 -13.48
CA PRO A 185 -22.45 5.04 -13.49
C PRO A 185 -21.95 3.59 -13.43
N GLN A 186 -20.74 3.32 -13.95
CA GLN A 186 -20.13 1.98 -13.99
C GLN A 186 -19.97 1.37 -12.60
N ILE A 187 -19.77 2.20 -11.57
CA ILE A 187 -19.63 1.76 -10.18
C ILE A 187 -20.84 0.95 -9.71
N LYS A 188 -22.03 1.20 -10.26
CA LYS A 188 -23.25 0.46 -9.89
C LYS A 188 -23.24 -1.00 -10.34
N VAL A 189 -22.45 -1.34 -11.37
CA VAL A 189 -22.52 -2.64 -12.06
C VAL A 189 -21.17 -3.37 -12.13
N CYS A 190 -20.06 -2.70 -11.83
CA CYS A 190 -18.73 -3.30 -11.83
C CYS A 190 -18.63 -4.48 -10.84
N ARG A 191 -17.62 -5.36 -10.98
CA ARG A 191 -17.39 -6.47 -10.04
C ARG A 191 -17.22 -5.97 -8.61
N SER A 192 -16.24 -5.09 -8.42
CA SER A 192 -15.94 -4.45 -7.13
C SER A 192 -15.77 -2.95 -7.32
N PHE A 193 -16.21 -2.20 -6.31
CA PHE A 193 -15.95 -0.77 -6.20
C PHE A 193 -15.15 -0.50 -4.94
N ILE A 194 -13.95 0.05 -5.10
CA ILE A 194 -12.97 0.26 -4.03
C ILE A 194 -12.63 1.74 -3.97
N LEU A 195 -12.57 2.30 -2.77
CA LEU A 195 -12.07 3.66 -2.52
C LEU A 195 -10.76 3.55 -1.75
N THR A 196 -9.68 4.04 -2.38
CA THR A 196 -8.34 4.05 -1.81
C THR A 196 -7.92 5.47 -1.46
N GLY A 197 -7.27 5.66 -0.33
CA GLY A 197 -6.61 6.92 0.03
C GLY A 197 -5.69 6.74 1.23
N GLY A 198 -4.73 7.64 1.43
CA GLY A 198 -3.89 7.63 2.61
C GLY A 198 -3.58 9.03 3.15
N SER A 199 -3.51 9.16 4.46
CA SER A 199 -3.18 10.43 5.13
C SER A 199 -1.84 10.43 5.87
N PHE A 200 -1.05 9.36 5.77
CA PHE A 200 0.27 9.32 6.40
C PHE A 200 1.21 10.36 5.74
N PRO A 201 1.95 11.17 6.52
CA PRO A 201 2.77 12.24 5.96
C PRO A 201 3.91 11.72 5.11
N ARG A 202 4.38 12.55 4.17
CA ARG A 202 5.48 12.23 3.25
C ARG A 202 6.73 11.76 3.99
N ASP A 203 7.06 12.45 5.08
CA ASP A 203 8.14 12.10 5.98
C ASP A 203 7.81 12.56 7.41
N LEU A 204 8.74 12.30 8.33
CA LEU A 204 8.59 12.63 9.75
C LEU A 204 9.45 13.85 10.13
N SER A 205 9.86 14.69 9.18
CA SER A 205 10.81 15.79 9.42
C SER A 205 10.22 16.91 10.28
N GLU A 206 8.92 17.15 10.17
CA GLU A 206 8.18 18.15 10.96
C GLU A 206 7.91 17.70 12.40
N LEU A 207 8.12 16.41 12.71
CA LEU A 207 7.89 15.86 14.04
C LEU A 207 9.14 15.93 14.90
N GLU A 208 8.99 16.49 16.09
CA GLU A 208 10.06 16.60 17.08
C GLU A 208 10.59 15.21 17.49
N VAL A 209 11.91 15.05 17.45
CA VAL A 209 12.59 13.80 17.82
C VAL A 209 12.49 13.53 19.32
N PHE A 210 12.38 12.26 19.68
CA PHE A 210 12.18 11.74 21.03
C PHE A 210 10.84 12.07 21.69
N ASN A 211 9.84 12.45 20.88
CA ASN A 211 8.45 12.60 21.31
C ASN A 211 7.53 11.58 20.62
N VAL A 212 6.34 11.41 21.19
CA VAL A 212 5.25 10.62 20.61
C VAL A 212 4.24 11.57 19.99
N HIS A 213 3.89 11.33 18.73
CA HIS A 213 2.98 12.19 17.96
C HIS A 213 1.77 11.38 17.50
N ALA A 214 0.58 11.89 17.77
CA ALA A 214 -0.67 11.36 17.26
C ALA A 214 -0.97 12.00 15.90
N LEU A 215 -1.10 11.19 14.85
CA LEU A 215 -1.43 11.62 13.50
C LEU A 215 -2.80 11.05 13.10
N PRO A 216 -3.77 11.86 12.64
CA PRO A 216 -5.11 11.36 12.35
C PRO A 216 -5.15 10.44 11.12
N ARG A 217 -5.95 9.37 11.21
CA ARG A 217 -6.35 8.53 10.07
C ARG A 217 -7.52 9.19 9.33
N THR A 218 -7.23 10.33 8.71
CA THR A 218 -8.22 11.11 7.95
C THR A 218 -8.75 10.31 6.75
N ASP A 219 -7.92 9.46 6.17
CA ASP A 219 -8.32 8.46 5.17
C ASP A 219 -9.45 7.53 5.65
N TRP A 220 -9.29 6.94 6.84
CA TRP A 220 -10.29 6.08 7.47
C TRP A 220 -11.59 6.84 7.75
N LYS A 221 -11.49 8.02 8.38
CA LYS A 221 -12.66 8.88 8.68
C LYS A 221 -13.40 9.30 7.41
N LEU A 222 -12.66 9.67 6.38
CA LEU A 222 -13.21 10.04 5.07
C LEU A 222 -13.99 8.87 4.46
N TRP A 223 -13.40 7.67 4.44
CA TRP A 223 -14.08 6.48 3.92
C TRP A 223 -15.37 6.18 4.69
N GLN A 224 -15.37 6.23 6.03
CA GLN A 224 -16.57 6.02 6.84
C GLN A 224 -17.69 7.01 6.45
N GLY A 225 -17.34 8.29 6.28
CA GLY A 225 -18.30 9.32 5.84
C GLY A 225 -18.84 9.08 4.42
N VAL A 226 -17.99 8.62 3.49
CA VAL A 226 -18.43 8.25 2.12
C VAL A 226 -19.34 7.02 2.18
N PHE A 227 -18.98 6.01 2.96
CA PHE A 227 -19.76 4.79 3.14
C PHE A 227 -21.17 5.10 3.70
N GLN A 228 -21.25 5.97 4.70
CA GLN A 228 -22.53 6.35 5.34
C GLN A 228 -23.41 7.26 4.47
N SER A 229 -22.92 7.80 3.36
CA SER A 229 -23.69 8.74 2.55
C SER A 229 -24.85 8.09 1.79
N ASP A 230 -26.09 8.53 2.03
CA ASP A 230 -27.29 8.05 1.35
C ASP A 230 -27.34 8.36 -0.15
N LYS A 231 -26.49 9.29 -0.62
CA LYS A 231 -26.38 9.61 -2.05
C LYS A 231 -25.71 8.48 -2.85
N LEU A 232 -24.96 7.60 -2.19
CA LEU A 232 -24.34 6.44 -2.82
C LEU A 232 -25.19 5.19 -2.59
N THR A 233 -25.74 4.69 -3.70
CA THR A 233 -26.51 3.43 -3.74
C THR A 233 -25.62 2.21 -3.51
N ARG A 234 -24.41 2.20 -4.06
CA ARG A 234 -23.39 1.18 -3.82
C ARG A 234 -22.27 1.75 -2.96
N LYS A 235 -21.94 1.07 -1.86
CA LYS A 235 -20.89 1.50 -0.94
C LYS A 235 -19.51 0.99 -1.38
N PRO A 236 -18.44 1.79 -1.30
CA PRO A 236 -17.10 1.35 -1.64
C PRO A 236 -16.50 0.43 -0.58
N LEU A 237 -15.75 -0.57 -1.03
CA LEU A 237 -14.79 -1.28 -0.18
C LEU A 237 -13.67 -0.33 0.25
N PHE A 238 -13.18 -0.51 1.48
CA PHE A 238 -12.05 0.26 2.02
C PHE A 238 -10.73 -0.24 1.46
N SER A 239 -9.83 0.69 1.16
CA SER A 239 -8.43 0.43 0.88
C SER A 239 -7.59 1.64 1.31
N ASP A 240 -6.37 1.42 1.77
CA ASP A 240 -5.45 2.48 2.17
C ASP A 240 -3.99 2.14 1.83
N TYR A 241 -3.09 3.07 2.16
CA TYR A 241 -1.64 2.91 2.01
C TYR A 241 -0.95 2.49 3.31
N THR A 242 -1.70 1.87 4.22
CA THR A 242 -1.22 1.38 5.52
C THR A 242 -0.64 2.48 6.42
N ILE A 243 0.60 2.32 6.86
CA ILE A 243 1.38 3.28 7.65
C ILE A 243 2.43 4.01 6.78
N GLN A 244 2.14 4.19 5.49
CA GLN A 244 3.04 4.77 4.50
C GLN A 244 2.36 5.90 3.73
N HIS A 245 3.19 6.80 3.21
CA HIS A 245 2.73 7.86 2.34
C HIS A 245 2.26 7.29 0.99
N PRO A 246 1.11 7.73 0.45
CA PRO A 246 0.56 7.22 -0.81
C PRO A 246 1.44 7.37 -2.04
N ILE A 247 2.25 8.44 -2.09
CA ILE A 247 3.06 8.74 -3.27
C ILE A 247 4.45 8.11 -3.11
N PHE A 248 4.79 7.22 -4.05
CA PHE A 248 6.13 6.65 -4.14
C PHE A 248 7.08 7.58 -4.89
N TYR A 249 8.20 7.95 -4.26
CA TYR A 249 9.21 8.86 -4.83
C TYR A 249 10.47 8.15 -5.33
N GLY A 250 10.50 6.82 -5.38
CA GLY A 250 11.70 6.08 -5.78
C GLY A 250 12.78 6.05 -4.70
N TYR A 251 13.94 5.49 -5.07
CA TYR A 251 15.13 5.53 -4.22
C TYR A 251 15.71 6.94 -4.18
N ILE A 252 15.92 7.47 -2.96
CA ILE A 252 16.54 8.78 -2.75
C ILE A 252 17.96 8.58 -2.20
N PRO A 253 19.01 8.79 -3.00
CA PRO A 253 20.39 8.65 -2.56
C PRO A 253 20.70 9.53 -1.34
N GLY A 254 21.29 8.94 -0.30
CA GLY A 254 21.68 9.66 0.92
C GLY A 254 20.55 9.95 1.89
N ALA A 255 19.30 9.53 1.61
CA ALA A 255 18.22 9.60 2.58
C ALA A 255 18.58 8.81 3.85
N SER A 256 18.40 9.44 5.01
CA SER A 256 18.63 8.80 6.30
C SER A 256 17.33 8.25 6.85
N VAL A 257 17.38 6.99 7.29
CA VAL A 257 16.25 6.33 7.95
C VAL A 257 16.35 6.58 9.46
N SER A 258 15.26 7.06 10.05
CA SER A 258 15.16 7.25 11.50
C SER A 258 14.71 5.99 12.22
N ALA A 259 15.10 5.88 13.49
CA ALA A 259 14.67 4.81 14.38
C ALA A 259 13.25 5.05 14.94
N SER A 260 12.26 5.29 14.07
CA SER A 260 10.89 5.60 14.50
C SER A 260 9.99 4.36 14.48
N ILE A 261 9.09 4.23 15.46
CA ILE A 261 8.01 3.23 15.45
C ILE A 261 6.72 3.94 15.01
N ARG A 262 5.98 3.29 14.10
CA ARG A 262 4.64 3.72 13.66
C ARG A 262 3.65 2.65 14.13
N TYR A 263 2.76 3.02 15.03
CA TYR A 263 1.73 2.13 15.58
C TYR A 263 0.36 2.65 15.20
N THR A 264 -0.56 1.78 14.78
CA THR A 264 -1.91 2.22 14.39
C THR A 264 -2.83 2.04 15.58
N ASP A 265 -3.62 3.05 15.89
CA ASP A 265 -4.72 2.99 16.84
C ASP A 265 -6.04 3.20 16.07
N GLU A 266 -7.19 3.15 16.73
CA GLU A 266 -8.51 3.13 16.09
C GLU A 266 -8.69 4.23 15.03
N GLU A 267 -8.35 5.48 15.39
CA GLU A 267 -8.56 6.66 14.54
C GLU A 267 -7.29 7.45 14.19
N GLN A 268 -6.12 6.96 14.62
CA GLN A 268 -4.87 7.70 14.53
C GLN A 268 -3.66 6.76 14.46
N TRP A 269 -2.53 7.26 14.02
CA TRP A 269 -1.23 6.62 14.19
C TRP A 269 -0.48 7.27 15.35
N GLN A 270 0.14 6.44 16.17
CA GLN A 270 1.07 6.84 17.22
C GLN A 270 2.49 6.69 16.68
N VAL A 271 3.16 7.82 16.46
CA VAL A 271 4.52 7.88 15.93
C VAL A 271 5.50 8.16 17.05
N PHE A 272 6.24 7.14 17.45
CA PHE A 272 7.37 7.27 18.37
C PHE A 272 8.57 7.74 17.56
N ARG A 273 8.86 9.04 17.64
CA ARG A 273 9.83 9.68 16.75
C ARG A 273 11.25 9.42 17.24
N GLY A 274 11.99 8.57 16.52
CA GLY A 274 13.43 8.43 16.71
C GLY A 274 14.24 9.38 15.83
N ARG A 275 15.52 9.52 16.11
CA ARG A 275 16.50 10.22 15.26
C ARG A 275 17.04 9.30 14.16
N ALA A 276 17.64 9.89 13.13
CA ALA A 276 18.42 9.20 12.09
C ALA A 276 19.39 8.15 12.67
N LEU A 277 19.36 6.93 12.14
CA LEU A 277 20.19 5.82 12.65
C LEU A 277 21.69 6.07 12.52
N ASN A 278 22.11 6.85 11.54
CA ASN A 278 23.50 7.23 11.29
C ASN A 278 23.84 8.64 11.81
N TYR A 279 23.02 9.21 12.69
CA TYR A 279 23.29 10.52 13.26
C TYR A 279 24.60 10.53 14.04
N LEU A 280 25.45 11.50 13.72
CA LEU A 280 26.69 11.78 14.43
C LEU A 280 26.53 13.09 15.20
N ASP A 281 26.77 13.07 16.50
CA ASP A 281 26.76 14.28 17.30
C ASP A 281 28.07 15.04 17.11
N LYS A 282 28.04 15.99 16.17
CA LYS A 282 29.18 16.84 15.85
C LYS A 282 29.62 17.71 17.03
N LYS A 283 28.73 18.01 17.99
CA LYS A 283 29.07 18.81 19.19
C LYS A 283 29.83 17.97 20.21
N ASN A 284 29.62 16.65 20.23
CA ASN A 284 30.28 15.70 21.13
C ASN A 284 31.26 14.77 20.41
N GLY A 285 32.14 15.35 19.57
CA GLY A 285 33.24 14.63 18.94
C GLY A 285 32.83 13.65 17.84
N GLY A 286 31.64 13.78 17.26
CA GLY A 286 31.17 12.98 16.13
C GLY A 286 30.75 11.56 16.51
N LYS A 287 30.50 11.26 17.79
CA LYS A 287 30.04 9.94 18.21
C LYS A 287 28.61 9.66 17.71
N ARG A 288 28.35 8.41 17.34
CA ARG A 288 27.01 7.94 16.98
C ARG A 288 26.16 7.85 18.26
N ILE A 289 25.03 8.56 18.28
CA ILE A 289 24.13 8.60 19.45
C ILE A 289 22.93 7.67 19.24
N SER A 290 22.70 6.80 20.23
CA SER A 290 21.58 5.88 20.42
C SER A 290 21.30 4.83 19.34
N GLY A 291 21.61 5.08 18.06
CA GLY A 291 21.55 4.10 16.99
C GLY A 291 20.26 3.27 17.00
N TYR A 292 20.41 1.95 17.07
CA TYR A 292 19.31 0.99 17.11
C TYR A 292 18.65 0.85 18.51
N ASP A 293 19.30 1.29 19.59
CA ASP A 293 18.78 1.18 20.97
C ASP A 293 17.52 2.05 21.17
N GLN A 294 17.35 3.06 20.33
CA GLN A 294 16.11 3.87 20.26
C GLN A 294 14.87 2.99 20.05
N TYR A 295 14.99 1.93 19.25
CA TYR A 295 13.87 1.01 19.04
C TYR A 295 13.48 0.25 20.30
N ILE A 296 14.44 -0.15 21.14
CA ILE A 296 14.16 -0.80 22.43
C ILE A 296 13.43 0.18 23.34
N ALA A 297 13.93 1.42 23.45
CA ALA A 297 13.30 2.45 24.26
C ALA A 297 11.87 2.76 23.79
N HIS A 298 11.66 2.92 22.49
CA HIS A 298 10.33 3.16 21.92
C HIS A 298 9.40 1.96 22.11
N ALA A 299 9.89 0.72 21.98
CA ALA A 299 9.09 -0.48 22.22
C ALA A 299 8.68 -0.60 23.70
N LYS A 300 9.62 -0.39 24.62
CA LYS A 300 9.37 -0.35 26.08
C LYS A 300 8.36 0.72 26.47
N GLU A 301 8.37 1.86 25.78
CA GLU A 301 7.39 2.90 26.00
C GLU A 301 6.02 2.52 25.43
N LEU A 302 5.98 2.04 24.18
CA LEU A 302 4.76 1.64 23.50
C LEU A 302 3.98 0.56 24.26
N VAL A 303 4.63 -0.47 24.81
CA VAL A 303 3.93 -1.54 25.54
C VAL A 303 3.27 -1.07 26.85
N LYS A 304 3.63 0.11 27.36
CA LYS A 304 3.00 0.71 28.55
C LYS A 304 1.78 1.56 28.21
N GLN A 305 1.55 1.84 26.93
CA GLN A 305 0.50 2.75 26.49
C GLN A 305 -0.86 2.05 26.50
N PRO A 306 -1.95 2.75 26.84
CA PRO A 306 -3.29 2.16 26.91
C PRO A 306 -3.82 1.71 25.55
N TYR A 307 -3.35 2.31 24.46
CA TYR A 307 -3.73 1.94 23.09
C TYR A 307 -2.96 0.72 22.54
N TYR A 308 -1.96 0.21 23.26
CA TYR A 308 -1.26 -1.00 22.84
C TYR A 308 -2.17 -2.23 22.98
N LYS A 309 -2.40 -2.92 21.87
CA LYS A 309 -3.37 -4.02 21.76
C LYS A 309 -2.90 -5.34 22.37
N GLN A 310 -1.73 -5.37 23.01
CA GLN A 310 -1.12 -6.54 23.67
C GLN A 310 -0.45 -7.53 22.71
N ALA A 311 0.50 -8.30 23.24
CA ALA A 311 1.37 -9.19 22.46
C ALA A 311 0.61 -10.26 21.65
N GLY A 312 -0.56 -10.70 22.14
CA GLY A 312 -1.39 -11.71 21.46
C GLY A 312 -2.25 -11.16 20.32
N TYR A 313 -2.24 -9.86 20.06
CA TYR A 313 -3.14 -9.25 19.08
C TYR A 313 -2.74 -9.51 17.63
N SER A 314 -1.45 -9.33 17.30
CA SER A 314 -0.89 -9.57 15.97
C SER A 314 0.56 -10.04 16.07
N TYR A 315 1.11 -10.54 14.96
CA TYR A 315 2.55 -10.83 14.86
C TYR A 315 3.39 -9.57 15.15
N GLY A 316 2.95 -8.40 14.67
CA GLY A 316 3.60 -7.12 14.95
C GLY A 316 3.64 -6.79 16.43
N ASP A 317 2.51 -6.94 17.14
CA ASP A 317 2.45 -6.68 18.58
C ASP A 317 3.32 -7.64 19.39
N SER A 318 3.35 -8.93 18.99
CA SER A 318 4.23 -9.92 19.60
C SER A 318 5.70 -9.53 19.46
N GLU A 319 6.13 -9.07 18.28
CA GLU A 319 7.51 -8.62 18.06
C GLU A 319 7.85 -7.34 18.84
N ILE A 320 6.90 -6.39 18.93
CA ILE A 320 7.06 -5.19 19.77
C ILE A 320 7.29 -5.61 21.23
N ASN A 321 6.46 -6.52 21.77
CA ASN A 321 6.60 -7.00 23.14
C ASN A 321 7.92 -7.76 23.36
N ARG A 322 8.32 -8.61 22.40
CA ARG A 322 9.60 -9.33 22.45
C ARG A 322 10.77 -8.37 22.56
N ILE A 323 10.81 -7.34 21.72
CA ILE A 323 11.90 -6.34 21.72
C ILE A 323 11.82 -5.42 22.95
N ALA A 324 10.63 -5.14 23.48
CA ALA A 324 10.49 -4.41 24.74
C ALA A 324 11.01 -5.22 25.94
N SER A 325 10.85 -6.54 25.91
CA SER A 325 11.19 -7.46 27.02
C SER A 325 12.63 -7.96 27.00
N GLN A 326 13.24 -8.02 25.81
CA GLN A 326 14.61 -8.52 25.61
C GLN A 326 15.47 -7.36 25.11
N ASP A 327 16.55 -7.05 25.82
CA ASP A 327 17.56 -6.08 25.35
C ASP A 327 18.47 -6.71 24.26
N GLU A 328 17.88 -7.39 23.27
CA GLU A 328 18.59 -8.08 22.19
C GLU A 328 17.94 -7.88 20.81
N LYS A 329 18.79 -7.80 19.77
CA LYS A 329 18.47 -7.74 18.32
C LYS A 329 17.14 -7.06 17.97
N THR A 330 17.19 -5.75 17.82
CA THR A 330 16.06 -4.90 17.40
C THR A 330 15.64 -5.08 15.95
N GLY A 331 16.44 -5.77 15.12
CA GLY A 331 16.19 -5.86 13.68
C GLY A 331 16.61 -4.61 12.91
N ASN A 332 16.23 -4.56 11.64
CA ASN A 332 16.53 -3.44 10.74
C ASN A 332 15.27 -2.58 10.50
N PRO A 333 15.38 -1.38 9.88
CA PRO A 333 14.21 -0.53 9.63
C PRO A 333 13.11 -1.20 8.81
N GLN A 334 13.47 -2.08 7.87
CA GLN A 334 12.49 -2.83 7.08
C GLN A 334 11.69 -3.81 7.94
N MET A 335 12.30 -4.41 8.96
CA MET A 335 11.62 -5.25 9.95
C MET A 335 10.62 -4.42 10.76
N TRP A 336 11.00 -3.24 11.25
CA TRP A 336 10.08 -2.34 11.97
C TRP A 336 8.90 -1.86 11.12
N LEU A 337 9.15 -1.58 9.84
CA LEU A 337 8.06 -1.26 8.90
C LEU A 337 7.12 -2.46 8.72
N ASN A 338 7.65 -3.68 8.58
CA ASN A 338 6.81 -4.89 8.48
C ASN A 338 6.00 -5.15 9.76
N ILE A 339 6.58 -4.91 10.94
CA ILE A 339 5.91 -5.01 12.25
C ILE A 339 4.71 -4.06 12.28
N GLY A 340 4.92 -2.78 11.96
CA GLY A 340 3.86 -1.77 11.96
C GLY A 340 2.77 -2.04 10.91
N ILE A 341 3.15 -2.47 9.70
CA ILE A 341 2.19 -2.85 8.65
C ILE A 341 1.37 -4.08 9.08
N ASN A 342 1.99 -5.10 9.68
CA ASN A 342 1.25 -6.31 10.10
C ASN A 342 0.21 -5.98 11.17
N HIS A 343 0.60 -5.18 12.17
CA HIS A 343 -0.33 -4.70 13.18
C HIS A 343 -1.47 -3.88 12.55
N HIS A 344 -1.14 -2.94 11.66
CA HIS A 344 -2.11 -2.12 10.95
C HIS A 344 -3.13 -2.96 10.16
N LEU A 345 -2.65 -3.92 9.35
CA LEU A 345 -3.51 -4.82 8.58
C LEU A 345 -4.43 -5.63 9.49
N THR A 346 -3.92 -6.12 10.63
CA THR A 346 -4.71 -6.85 11.63
C THR A 346 -5.80 -5.96 12.23
N LEU A 347 -5.48 -4.71 12.56
CA LEU A 347 -6.44 -3.72 13.06
C LEU A 347 -7.53 -3.43 12.02
N VAL A 348 -7.16 -3.10 10.78
CA VAL A 348 -8.11 -2.76 9.72
C VAL A 348 -9.05 -3.92 9.40
N ALA A 349 -8.53 -5.16 9.33
CA ALA A 349 -9.36 -6.34 9.11
C ALA A 349 -10.45 -6.48 10.18
N ARG A 350 -10.10 -6.28 11.46
CA ARG A 350 -11.06 -6.32 12.58
C ARG A 350 -12.02 -5.15 12.57
N GLN A 351 -11.52 -3.93 12.32
CA GLN A 351 -12.36 -2.74 12.21
C GLN A 351 -13.43 -2.88 11.13
N LEU A 352 -13.08 -3.45 9.98
CA LEU A 352 -14.03 -3.70 8.89
C LEU A 352 -15.05 -4.79 9.24
N ALA A 353 -14.64 -5.85 9.94
CA ALA A 353 -15.56 -6.88 10.42
C ALA A 353 -16.59 -6.26 11.40
N ASP A 354 -16.13 -5.55 12.42
CA ASP A 354 -16.97 -4.90 13.43
C ASP A 354 -17.88 -3.83 12.82
N PHE A 355 -17.37 -3.06 11.85
CA PHE A 355 -18.14 -2.02 11.17
C PHE A 355 -19.32 -2.62 10.39
N HIS A 356 -19.10 -3.73 9.66
CA HIS A 356 -20.17 -4.41 8.95
C HIS A 356 -21.20 -5.04 9.89
N GLU A 357 -20.78 -5.58 11.05
CA GLU A 357 -21.71 -6.12 12.03
C GLU A 357 -22.62 -5.05 12.64
N LYS A 358 -22.06 -3.89 13.00
CA LYS A 358 -22.81 -2.74 13.52
C LYS A 358 -23.88 -2.27 12.53
N ILE A 359 -23.56 -2.23 11.24
CA ILE A 359 -24.51 -1.82 10.19
C ILE A 359 -25.62 -2.84 9.99
N LYS A 360 -25.36 -4.15 10.15
CA LYS A 360 -26.42 -5.17 10.04
C LYS A 360 -27.44 -5.09 11.19
N GLN A 361 -27.08 -4.48 12.31
CA GLN A 361 -27.91 -4.37 13.51
C GLN A 361 -28.68 -3.04 13.59
N SER A 362 -28.27 -2.02 12.82
CA SER A 362 -28.94 -0.73 12.67
C SER A 362 -29.93 -0.74 11.53
#